data_AF-A0A0G4FPU3-F1
#
_entry.id   AF-A0A0G4FPU3-F1
#
_cell.length_a   1.000
_cell.length_b   1.000
_cell.length_c   1.000
_cell.angle_alpha   90.00
_cell.angle_beta   90.00
_cell.angle_gamma   90.00
#
_symmetry.space_group_name_H-M   'P 1'
#
loop_
_entity.id
_entity.type
_entity.pdbx_description
1 polymer ?
#
loop_
_entity_poly.entity_id
_entity_poly.type
_entity_poly.pdbx_seq_one_letter_code
_entity_poly.pdbx_strand_id
1 'polypeptide(L)'
;MQSLPFTSGQSCGKNDASLGSCTQCKVLQYCGKECQRSHWKEKHKSECRYLGRLYESAGELYHNAKVIKYAMGYMPEDHYLLIQRAREAEIFEEVRQNGMDQIVEPLAAQPGKIVRMTVESGCAALSSYRHMRLELHSASKPSRRRTPVAGAAGQGDPQKAVSYLTFRVAPFSMVDPGINNMVTCIAAFKGNIALGIGNVSAPPLSEESKMGIIFNCQLLLKKVVDDMLELGNSRHGARVIPDFIFLTTTGPWDVLFWMKFATSTKHITQNIPRRCFWYVMPHPMVVCRDAVFRACEKLFGQQAAIGIFDRGVDCAFSSLLHNDPAKVLFRSRWRETIVYHINNDHISSGVRQSCVDKATERGCAAEVIGEELIEEALRFTDLFRHNLLEYLTDGGSCDTSETTYLRVPLAHYFSITEGQLRGIIAELDAMDLEYPADIQELMALPVPNDQCRSSCECERVMGSEVVLADGHVSRQLTVQLHMHGLIPPQSL
;
A
#
# COMPACT_ATOMS: atom_id res chain seq x y z
N MET A 1 24.14 -25.49 13.55
CA MET A 1 24.15 -24.05 13.24
C MET A 1 25.13 -23.38 14.17
N GLN A 2 26.26 -22.88 13.65
CA GLN A 2 27.26 -22.16 14.46
C GLN A 2 26.70 -20.78 14.80
N SER A 3 26.58 -20.46 16.09
CA SER A 3 26.16 -19.17 16.62
C SER A 3 27.10 -18.07 16.14
N LEU A 4 26.60 -17.09 15.39
CA LEU A 4 27.38 -15.91 14.96
C LEU A 4 27.57 -14.95 16.15
N PRO A 5 28.80 -14.76 16.68
CA PRO A 5 29.05 -13.81 17.75
C PRO A 5 29.62 -12.54 17.13
N PHE A 6 28.80 -11.72 16.49
CA PHE A 6 29.27 -10.47 15.89
C PHE A 6 28.36 -9.30 16.29
N THR A 7 28.27 -9.05 17.59
CA THR A 7 28.22 -7.66 18.06
C THR A 7 29.65 -7.27 18.40
N SER A 8 30.16 -6.26 17.70
CA SER A 8 31.58 -5.92 17.50
C SER A 8 32.36 -5.39 18.72
N GLY A 9 32.08 -5.91 19.92
CA GLY A 9 32.80 -5.62 21.17
C GLY A 9 33.11 -6.84 22.04
N GLN A 10 32.43 -7.98 21.85
CA GLN A 10 32.56 -9.11 22.79
C GLN A 10 33.90 -9.84 22.71
N SER A 11 34.63 -9.78 21.59
CA SER A 11 35.91 -10.47 21.45
C SER A 11 37.12 -9.71 22.01
N CYS A 12 37.00 -8.40 22.30
CA CYS A 12 38.13 -7.59 22.74
C CYS A 12 38.20 -7.33 24.26
N GLY A 13 37.19 -7.75 25.04
CA GLY A 13 37.17 -7.67 26.50
C GLY A 13 37.22 -6.26 27.12
N LYS A 14 37.17 -5.21 26.31
CA LYS A 14 37.26 -3.80 26.74
C LYS A 14 35.86 -3.19 26.79
N ASN A 15 35.25 -3.17 27.97
CA ASN A 15 33.85 -2.75 28.12
C ASN A 15 33.61 -1.23 28.23
N ASP A 16 34.66 -0.39 28.34
CA ASP A 16 34.49 1.05 28.63
C ASP A 16 35.13 2.02 27.62
N ALA A 17 35.64 1.53 26.48
CA ALA A 17 36.18 2.41 25.45
C ALA A 17 35.07 2.95 24.54
N SER A 18 35.07 4.25 24.27
CA SER A 18 34.20 4.85 23.26
C SER A 18 34.37 4.15 21.92
N LEU A 19 33.29 3.57 21.39
CA LEU A 19 33.33 2.85 20.13
C LEU A 19 33.54 3.83 18.97
N GLY A 20 34.62 3.64 18.20
CA GLY A 20 34.89 4.41 16.99
C GLY A 20 34.05 3.91 15.82
N SER A 21 33.32 4.80 15.14
CA SER A 21 32.62 4.45 13.90
C SER A 21 33.59 4.36 12.71
N CYS A 22 33.28 3.48 11.76
CA CYS A 22 33.97 3.48 10.48
C CYS A 22 33.70 4.83 9.77
N THR A 23 34.76 5.55 9.42
CA THR A 23 34.65 6.87 8.78
C THR A 23 34.01 6.83 7.40
N GLN A 24 34.08 5.69 6.70
CA GLN A 24 33.56 5.53 5.35
C GLN A 24 32.07 5.18 5.35
N CYS A 25 31.65 4.09 6.01
CA CYS A 25 30.24 3.69 5.99
C CYS A 25 29.40 4.36 7.08
N LYS A 26 30.01 4.83 8.18
CA LYS A 26 29.34 5.34 9.40
C LYS A 26 28.40 4.36 10.11
N VAL A 27 28.14 3.18 9.54
CA VAL A 27 27.27 2.14 10.09
C VAL A 27 27.99 1.34 11.20
N LEU A 28 29.13 0.72 10.91
CA LEU A 28 29.79 -0.17 11.87
C LEU A 28 30.66 0.59 12.88
N GLN A 29 30.72 0.06 14.10
CA GLN A 29 31.45 0.61 15.23
C GLN A 29 32.38 -0.44 15.83
N TYR A 30 33.54 -0.01 16.33
CA TYR A 30 34.61 -0.89 16.82
C TYR A 30 35.18 -0.38 18.14
N CYS A 31 35.57 -1.28 19.04
CA CYS A 31 36.26 -0.93 20.29
C CYS A 31 37.68 -0.37 20.06
N GLY A 32 38.25 -0.54 18.86
CA GLY A 32 39.55 0.01 18.50
C GLY A 32 39.99 -0.33 17.08
N LYS A 33 41.14 0.24 16.66
CA LYS A 33 41.70 0.07 15.31
C LYS A 33 42.06 -1.39 15.00
N GLU A 34 42.43 -2.18 16.01
CA GLU A 34 42.78 -3.60 15.84
C GLU A 34 41.56 -4.43 15.41
N CYS A 35 40.43 -4.30 16.14
CA CYS A 35 39.17 -4.96 15.79
C CYS A 35 38.64 -4.50 14.44
N GLN A 36 38.76 -3.20 14.15
CA GLN A 36 38.43 -2.68 12.82
C GLN A 36 39.28 -3.34 11.73
N ARG A 37 40.60 -3.45 11.90
CA ARG A 37 41.51 -4.07 10.92
C ARG A 37 41.23 -5.56 10.70
N SER A 38 40.89 -6.30 11.76
CA SER A 38 40.53 -7.73 11.63
C SER A 38 39.25 -7.88 10.83
N HIS A 39 38.17 -7.23 11.27
CA HIS A 39 36.87 -7.30 10.59
C HIS A 39 36.92 -6.73 9.18
N TRP A 40 37.76 -5.71 8.94
CA TRP A 40 38.02 -5.15 7.61
C TRP A 40 38.50 -6.21 6.63
N LYS A 41 39.47 -7.04 7.02
CA LYS A 41 40.03 -8.09 6.16
C LYS A 41 39.05 -9.23 5.93
N GLU A 42 38.29 -9.63 6.95
CA GLU A 42 37.39 -10.78 6.89
C GLU A 42 36.15 -10.50 6.04
N LYS A 43 35.47 -9.38 6.27
CA LYS A 43 34.15 -9.12 5.69
C LYS A 43 33.92 -7.67 5.30
N HIS A 44 34.24 -6.73 6.20
CA HIS A 44 33.77 -5.36 6.08
C HIS A 44 34.31 -4.62 4.85
N LYS A 45 35.52 -4.92 4.34
CA LYS A 45 36.06 -4.26 3.14
C LYS A 45 35.14 -4.39 1.92
N SER A 46 34.53 -5.56 1.72
CA SER A 46 33.64 -5.81 0.59
C SER A 46 32.29 -5.09 0.73
N GLU A 47 31.81 -4.92 1.97
CA GLU A 47 30.49 -4.35 2.25
C GLU A 47 30.52 -2.85 2.58
N CYS A 48 31.68 -2.29 2.93
CA CYS A 48 31.79 -0.92 3.47
C CYS A 48 31.17 0.13 2.53
N ARG A 49 31.45 0.03 1.23
CA ARG A 49 30.89 0.95 0.23
C ARG A 49 29.37 0.81 0.11
N TYR A 50 28.85 -0.41 0.18
CA TYR A 50 27.42 -0.67 0.11
C TYR A 50 26.69 -0.13 1.35
N LEU A 51 27.23 -0.40 2.55
CA LEU A 51 26.73 0.12 3.82
C LEU A 51 26.74 1.66 3.84
N GLY A 52 27.79 2.29 3.31
CA GLY A 52 27.86 3.75 3.19
C GLY A 52 26.78 4.32 2.29
N ARG A 53 26.51 3.69 1.13
CA ARG A 53 25.40 4.12 0.26
C ARG A 53 24.04 3.96 0.92
N LEU A 54 23.79 2.85 1.63
CA LEU A 54 22.53 2.68 2.38
C LEU A 54 22.35 3.75 3.47
N TYR A 55 23.45 4.13 4.13
CA TYR A 55 23.45 5.16 5.16
C TYR A 55 23.23 6.57 4.59
N GLU A 56 23.74 6.85 3.40
CA GLU A 56 23.67 8.16 2.73
C GLU A 56 22.46 8.33 1.79
N SER A 57 21.84 7.23 1.32
CA SER A 57 20.67 7.30 0.43
C SER A 57 19.48 7.94 1.14
N ALA A 58 18.85 8.91 0.47
CA ALA A 58 17.79 9.79 0.99
C ALA A 58 16.41 9.12 1.16
N GLY A 59 16.37 7.91 1.70
CA GLY A 59 15.15 7.15 2.00
C GLY A 59 14.88 7.01 3.51
N GLU A 60 13.94 6.12 3.86
CA GLU A 60 13.47 5.86 5.23
C GLU A 60 14.57 5.36 6.21
N LEU A 61 15.73 4.95 5.68
CA LEU A 61 16.88 4.50 6.47
C LEU A 61 17.93 5.59 6.75
N TYR A 62 17.67 6.83 6.31
CA TYR A 62 18.64 7.93 6.35
C TYR A 62 19.19 8.14 7.78
N HIS A 63 20.52 8.05 7.90
CA HIS A 63 21.27 8.13 9.16
C HIS A 63 20.87 7.15 10.28
N ASN A 64 20.09 6.10 9.99
CA ASN A 64 19.73 5.10 11.00
C ASN A 64 20.63 3.86 10.93
N ALA A 65 21.84 4.00 11.49
CA ALA A 65 22.82 2.91 11.52
C ALA A 65 22.30 1.63 12.22
N LYS A 66 21.34 1.74 13.14
CA LYS A 66 20.80 0.59 13.89
C LYS A 66 19.94 -0.30 12.98
N VAL A 67 19.07 0.29 12.16
CA VAL A 67 18.23 -0.44 11.21
C VAL A 67 19.09 -1.12 10.14
N ILE A 68 20.10 -0.41 9.62
CA ILE A 68 21.01 -0.99 8.63
C ILE A 68 21.80 -2.17 9.23
N LYS A 69 22.26 -2.07 10.48
CA LYS A 69 22.92 -3.20 11.15
C LYS A 69 21.99 -4.41 11.28
N TYR A 70 20.73 -4.20 11.66
CA TYR A 70 19.74 -5.27 11.77
C TYR A 70 19.47 -5.93 10.42
N ALA A 71 19.13 -5.13 9.40
CA ALA A 71 18.83 -5.61 8.05
C ALA A 71 19.99 -6.39 7.41
N MET A 72 21.23 -6.04 7.77
CA MET A 72 22.45 -6.69 7.26
C MET A 72 22.96 -7.84 8.14
N GLY A 73 22.21 -8.22 9.19
CA GLY A 73 22.57 -9.32 10.10
C GLY A 73 23.74 -9.03 11.04
N TYR A 74 24.11 -7.75 11.22
CA TYR A 74 25.13 -7.29 12.18
C TYR A 74 24.57 -7.02 13.58
N MET A 75 23.25 -7.06 13.75
CA MET A 75 22.57 -6.87 15.03
C MET A 75 21.49 -7.95 15.16
N PRO A 76 21.52 -8.76 16.23
CA PRO A 76 20.44 -9.70 16.52
C PRO A 76 19.11 -8.97 16.71
N GLU A 77 18.00 -9.63 16.34
CA GLU A 77 16.64 -9.09 16.44
C GLU A 77 16.32 -8.60 17.84
N ASP A 78 16.58 -9.41 18.87
CA ASP A 78 16.32 -9.05 20.27
C ASP A 78 17.02 -7.75 20.69
N HIS A 79 18.26 -7.55 20.22
CA HIS A 79 19.02 -6.34 20.53
C HIS A 79 18.48 -5.12 19.78
N TYR A 80 18.10 -5.28 18.51
CA TYR A 80 17.47 -4.23 17.75
C TYR A 80 16.14 -3.78 18.38
N LEU A 81 15.27 -4.74 18.72
CA LEU A 81 13.98 -4.48 19.35
C LEU A 81 14.14 -3.83 20.74
N LEU A 82 15.12 -4.25 21.54
CA LEU A 82 15.40 -3.63 22.83
C LEU A 82 15.79 -2.15 22.68
N ILE A 83 16.65 -1.82 21.71
CA ILE A 83 17.03 -0.44 21.43
C ILE A 83 15.85 0.38 20.89
N GLN A 84 15.02 -0.21 20.03
CA GLN A 84 13.84 0.45 19.48
C GLN A 84 12.84 0.79 20.59
N ARG A 85 12.51 -0.16 21.46
CA ARG A 85 11.63 0.06 22.61
C ARG A 85 12.16 1.12 23.57
N ALA A 86 13.47 1.12 23.83
CA ALA A 86 14.09 2.17 24.65
C ALA A 86 13.92 3.55 24.01
N ARG A 87 14.07 3.66 22.68
CA ARG A 87 13.87 4.92 21.96
C ARG A 87 12.40 5.35 21.94
N GLU A 88 11.47 4.43 21.76
CA GLU A 88 10.03 4.71 21.85
C GLU A 88 9.67 5.23 23.24
N ALA A 89 10.18 4.59 24.30
CA ALA A 89 10.00 5.06 25.67
C ALA A 89 10.56 6.47 25.90
N GLU A 90 11.74 6.78 25.36
CA GLU A 90 12.31 8.14 25.38
C GLU A 90 11.40 9.16 24.67
N ILE A 91 10.85 8.80 23.50
CA ILE A 91 9.95 9.67 22.74
C ILE A 91 8.65 9.90 23.53
N PHE A 92 8.06 8.86 24.11
CA PHE A 92 6.87 9.01 24.97
C PHE A 92 7.15 9.88 26.19
N GLU A 93 8.32 9.72 26.80
CA GLU A 93 8.76 10.56 27.91
C GLU A 93 8.86 12.03 27.47
N GLU A 94 9.50 12.29 26.32
CA GLU A 94 9.64 13.62 25.72
C GLU A 94 8.28 14.27 25.40
N VAL A 95 7.36 13.51 24.79
CA VAL A 95 5.99 13.95 24.48
C VAL A 95 5.21 14.32 25.73
N ARG A 96 5.30 13.50 26.78
CA ARG A 96 4.62 13.78 28.04
C ARG A 96 5.25 14.96 28.80
N GLN A 97 6.56 15.21 28.68
CA GLN A 97 7.22 16.36 29.32
C GLN A 97 6.92 17.68 28.61
N ASN A 98 6.89 17.69 27.27
CA ASN A 98 6.78 18.92 26.48
C ASN A 98 5.36 19.18 25.95
N GLY A 99 4.46 18.19 26.00
CA GLY A 99 3.17 18.22 25.30
C GLY A 99 3.35 17.96 23.79
N MET A 100 2.33 17.43 23.13
CA MET A 100 2.40 17.14 21.68
C MET A 100 2.64 18.42 20.85
N ASP A 101 2.00 19.52 21.22
CA ASP A 101 2.01 20.77 20.44
C ASP A 101 3.42 21.40 20.35
N GLN A 102 4.21 21.30 21.42
CA GLN A 102 5.57 21.86 21.44
C GLN A 102 6.61 21.01 20.70
N ILE A 103 6.29 19.75 20.37
CA ILE A 103 7.17 18.87 19.58
C ILE A 103 6.89 19.00 18.09
N VAL A 104 5.63 19.28 17.72
CA VAL A 104 5.21 19.44 16.32
C VAL A 104 5.58 20.82 15.76
N GLU A 105 5.49 21.89 16.55
CA GLU A 105 5.85 23.26 16.10
C GLU A 105 7.31 23.42 15.62
N PRO A 106 8.34 22.89 16.30
CA PRO A 106 9.74 22.98 15.86
C PRO A 106 10.05 22.18 14.60
N LEU A 107 9.27 21.12 14.30
CA LEU A 107 9.37 20.38 13.05
C LEU A 107 8.74 21.15 11.88
N ALA A 108 7.71 21.94 12.15
CA ALA A 108 7.09 22.84 11.18
C ALA A 108 7.90 24.13 10.92
N ALA A 109 8.71 24.56 11.89
CA ALA A 109 9.40 25.86 11.88
C ALA A 109 10.85 25.85 11.37
N GLN A 110 11.36 24.79 10.74
CA GLN A 110 12.68 24.84 10.05
C GLN A 110 12.54 25.57 8.69
N PRO A 111 12.85 26.88 8.59
CA PRO A 111 12.50 27.70 7.44
C PRO A 111 13.67 27.65 6.45
N GLY A 112 13.54 26.76 5.48
CA GLY A 112 14.52 26.65 4.39
C GLY A 112 14.03 25.80 3.23
N LYS A 113 12.72 25.66 3.04
CA LYS A 113 12.05 24.97 1.92
C LYS A 113 10.54 25.18 2.05
N ILE A 114 10.02 26.24 1.44
CA ILE A 114 8.68 26.41 0.86
C ILE A 114 8.58 27.90 0.56
N VAL A 115 8.70 28.25 -0.73
CA VAL A 115 8.21 29.54 -1.21
C VAL A 115 6.69 29.44 -1.16
N ARG A 116 6.07 30.21 -0.27
CA ARG A 116 4.63 30.41 -0.25
C ARG A 116 4.30 31.27 -1.47
N MET A 117 3.92 30.65 -2.59
CA MET A 117 3.22 31.36 -3.66
C MET A 117 1.76 31.48 -3.24
N THR A 118 1.38 32.64 -2.71
CA THR A 118 0.02 33.14 -2.84
C THR A 118 -0.21 33.44 -4.31
N VAL A 119 -1.09 32.68 -4.96
CA VAL A 119 -1.64 33.05 -6.26
C VAL A 119 -2.88 33.89 -5.97
N GLU A 120 -2.72 35.21 -6.06
CA GLU A 120 -3.85 36.08 -6.36
C GLU A 120 -4.25 35.86 -7.82
N SER A 121 -5.57 35.79 -8.02
CA SER A 121 -6.23 35.71 -9.31
C SER A 121 -5.75 36.79 -10.28
N GLY A 122 -5.22 36.40 -11.44
CA GLY A 122 -4.91 37.32 -12.53
C GLY A 122 -4.49 36.60 -13.81
N CYS A 123 -5.24 36.84 -14.88
CA CYS A 123 -4.95 36.39 -16.24
C CYS A 123 -3.57 36.88 -16.77
N ALA A 124 -2.96 36.04 -17.61
CA ALA A 124 -2.22 36.35 -18.85
C ALA A 124 -0.74 35.91 -18.94
N ALA A 125 -0.49 35.20 -20.06
CA ALA A 125 0.69 35.23 -20.93
C ALA A 125 1.96 34.38 -20.62
N LEU A 126 2.41 33.76 -21.71
CA LEU A 126 3.58 32.90 -21.93
C LEU A 126 4.93 33.60 -21.68
N SER A 127 5.91 32.84 -21.17
CA SER A 127 7.22 32.56 -21.82
C SER A 127 8.41 32.42 -20.83
N SER A 128 9.27 31.44 -21.15
CA SER A 128 10.70 31.31 -20.80
C SER A 128 11.11 31.00 -19.35
N TYR A 129 11.86 29.88 -19.17
CA TYR A 129 12.87 29.78 -18.11
C TYR A 129 14.07 28.91 -18.56
N ARG A 130 15.24 29.55 -18.63
CA ARG A 130 16.59 28.95 -18.70
C ARG A 130 17.21 29.02 -17.30
N HIS A 131 17.94 27.95 -16.95
CA HIS A 131 18.99 27.79 -15.93
C HIS A 131 18.80 28.35 -14.50
N MET A 132 18.92 27.45 -13.50
CA MET A 132 19.54 27.80 -12.22
C MET A 132 20.31 26.61 -11.62
N ARG A 133 21.55 26.90 -11.21
CA ARG A 133 22.57 26.04 -10.60
C ARG A 133 22.55 26.26 -9.08
N LEU A 134 22.75 25.22 -8.28
CA LEU A 134 22.74 25.29 -6.80
C LEU A 134 24.16 25.09 -6.24
N GLU A 135 24.59 26.01 -5.38
CA GLU A 135 25.76 25.86 -4.49
C GLU A 135 25.32 25.56 -3.04
N LEU A 136 26.22 24.88 -2.32
CA LEU A 136 26.01 24.14 -1.09
C LEU A 136 26.76 24.82 0.06
N HIS A 137 26.13 25.05 1.22
CA HIS A 137 26.86 25.32 2.46
C HIS A 137 26.30 24.58 3.68
N SER A 138 27.23 24.05 4.48
CA SER A 138 27.04 23.28 5.70
C SER A 138 27.32 24.12 6.94
N ALA A 139 26.59 23.90 8.03
CA ALA A 139 27.05 24.26 9.37
C ALA A 139 26.60 23.23 10.41
N SER A 140 27.52 22.85 11.28
CA SER A 140 27.40 21.91 12.40
C SER A 140 27.54 22.66 13.73
N LYS A 141 26.96 22.13 14.83
CA LYS A 141 27.40 22.17 16.26
C LYS A 141 26.26 21.76 17.24
N PRO A 142 26.48 21.56 18.56
CA PRO A 142 27.03 20.34 19.16
C PRO A 142 26.20 19.79 20.36
N SER A 143 26.59 18.61 20.86
CA SER A 143 25.93 17.84 21.92
C SER A 143 25.95 18.45 23.33
N ARG A 144 24.95 18.09 24.16
CA ARG A 144 25.07 18.09 25.64
C ARG A 144 24.56 16.77 26.25
N ARG A 145 25.34 16.23 27.19
CA ARG A 145 25.11 15.04 28.02
C ARG A 145 24.17 15.33 29.20
N ARG A 146 23.44 14.32 29.68
CA ARG A 146 23.22 14.00 31.12
C ARG A 146 22.79 12.54 31.35
N THR A 147 23.11 12.06 32.55
CA THR A 147 23.09 10.69 33.12
C THR A 147 21.75 10.28 33.76
N PRO A 148 21.56 9.00 34.17
CA PRO A 148 20.24 8.35 34.22
C PRO A 148 19.59 8.30 35.62
N VAL A 149 18.27 8.09 35.65
CA VAL A 149 17.51 7.66 36.83
C VAL A 149 16.69 6.42 36.48
N ALA A 150 16.67 5.48 37.43
CA ALA A 150 16.11 4.15 37.33
C ALA A 150 14.61 4.08 37.70
N GLY A 151 13.94 3.04 37.18
CA GLY A 151 12.86 2.36 37.90
C GLY A 151 11.53 2.22 37.15
N ALA A 152 11.20 0.97 36.79
CA ALA A 152 9.96 0.24 37.12
C ALA A 152 9.51 -0.66 35.95
N ALA A 153 9.45 -1.96 36.24
CA ALA A 153 9.02 -3.00 35.32
C ALA A 153 7.49 -3.14 35.31
N GLY A 154 6.90 -3.16 34.12
CA GLY A 154 5.53 -3.60 33.89
C GLY A 154 5.51 -4.62 32.75
N GLN A 155 5.02 -5.83 33.04
CA GLN A 155 4.82 -6.90 32.06
C GLN A 155 3.61 -6.58 31.16
N GLY A 156 3.85 -6.51 29.85
CA GLY A 156 2.81 -6.43 28.83
C GLY A 156 3.12 -7.40 27.67
N ASP A 157 2.12 -8.18 27.30
CA ASP A 157 2.11 -9.26 26.30
C ASP A 157 2.40 -8.74 24.87
N PRO A 158 3.32 -9.33 24.07
CA PRO A 158 3.71 -8.75 22.79
C PRO A 158 2.72 -9.11 21.67
N GLN A 159 1.91 -8.12 21.25
CA GLN A 159 1.23 -8.18 19.96
C GLN A 159 2.25 -8.07 18.81
N LYS A 160 2.09 -8.95 17.81
CA LYS A 160 2.94 -9.06 16.62
C LYS A 160 2.90 -7.76 15.80
N ALA A 161 4.03 -7.06 15.72
CA ALA A 161 4.19 -5.94 14.80
C ALA A 161 4.25 -6.45 13.35
N VAL A 162 3.39 -5.90 12.49
CA VAL A 162 3.39 -6.15 11.03
C VAL A 162 4.19 -5.03 10.38
N SER A 163 5.21 -5.38 9.59
CA SER A 163 5.96 -4.41 8.78
C SER A 163 5.29 -4.23 7.40
N TYR A 164 5.19 -2.97 6.95
CA TYR A 164 4.63 -2.59 5.65
C TYR A 164 5.74 -2.03 4.75
N LEU A 165 5.71 -2.36 3.45
CA LEU A 165 6.53 -1.70 2.43
C LEU A 165 5.64 -0.71 1.67
N THR A 166 5.88 0.60 1.82
CA THR A 166 5.08 1.64 1.17
C THR A 166 5.85 2.24 -0.01
N PHE A 167 5.28 2.22 -1.21
CA PHE A 167 5.74 2.99 -2.36
C PHE A 167 4.86 4.24 -2.49
N ARG A 168 5.48 5.42 -2.55
CA ARG A 168 4.78 6.69 -2.78
C ARG A 168 5.04 7.16 -4.19
N VAL A 169 4.02 7.28 -5.02
CA VAL A 169 4.12 7.88 -6.37
C VAL A 169 3.78 9.36 -6.28
N ALA A 170 4.60 10.22 -6.90
CA ALA A 170 4.38 11.67 -6.94
C ALA A 170 3.05 12.04 -7.65
N PRO A 171 2.42 13.18 -7.33
CA PRO A 171 1.16 13.58 -7.94
C PRO A 171 1.28 13.78 -9.45
N PHE A 172 0.34 13.18 -10.19
CA PHE A 172 0.18 13.41 -11.63
C PHE A 172 -0.69 14.65 -11.86
N SER A 173 -0.10 15.70 -12.46
CA SER A 173 -0.82 16.87 -12.98
C SER A 173 -0.80 16.78 -14.50
N MET A 174 -1.86 16.21 -15.10
CA MET A 174 -1.99 16.17 -16.56
C MET A 174 -3.41 16.40 -17.09
N VAL A 175 -4.45 16.38 -16.23
CA VAL A 175 -5.80 16.78 -16.62
C VAL A 175 -6.41 17.53 -15.44
N ASP A 176 -6.69 18.81 -15.66
CA ASP A 176 -7.23 19.79 -14.70
C ASP A 176 -6.32 20.12 -13.48
N PRO A 177 -5.83 21.37 -13.32
CA PRO A 177 -4.97 21.77 -12.20
C PRO A 177 -5.60 21.63 -10.80
N GLY A 178 -6.85 21.17 -10.69
CA GLY A 178 -7.54 20.88 -9.42
C GLY A 178 -7.39 19.46 -8.88
N ILE A 179 -6.82 18.50 -9.62
CA ILE A 179 -6.80 17.07 -9.22
C ILE A 179 -5.37 16.63 -8.86
N ASN A 180 -5.08 16.48 -7.56
CA ASN A 180 -3.83 15.88 -7.07
C ASN A 180 -4.06 14.41 -6.71
N ASN A 181 -3.67 13.48 -7.59
CA ASN A 181 -3.77 12.04 -7.34
C ASN A 181 -2.44 11.50 -6.76
N MET A 182 -2.45 11.00 -5.52
CA MET A 182 -1.31 10.30 -4.92
C MET A 182 -1.57 8.79 -4.94
N VAL A 183 -0.74 8.02 -5.65
CA VAL A 183 -0.80 6.54 -5.62
C VAL A 183 0.11 6.04 -4.50
N THR A 184 -0.46 5.26 -3.58
CA THR A 184 0.26 4.57 -2.51
C THR A 184 0.15 3.08 -2.76
N CYS A 185 1.28 2.40 -2.94
CA CYS A 185 1.31 0.93 -2.98
C CYS A 185 1.81 0.42 -1.63
N ILE A 186 1.06 -0.44 -0.96
CA ILE A 186 1.46 -1.05 0.32
C ILE A 186 1.57 -2.56 0.11
N ALA A 187 2.77 -3.12 0.26
CA ALA A 187 2.93 -4.56 0.39
C ALA A 187 2.87 -4.94 1.88
N ALA A 188 1.85 -5.71 2.27
CA ALA A 188 1.75 -6.27 3.62
C ALA A 188 2.44 -7.64 3.66
N PHE A 189 3.18 -7.91 4.75
CA PHE A 189 3.85 -9.18 4.99
C PHE A 189 2.85 -10.29 5.36
N LYS A 190 2.05 -10.72 4.36
CA LYS A 190 1.22 -11.94 4.30
C LYS A 190 0.50 -12.15 2.95
N GLY A 191 0.98 -11.50 1.88
CA GLY A 191 0.66 -11.99 0.52
C GLY A 191 -0.47 -11.27 -0.23
N ASN A 192 -0.68 -9.96 -0.02
CA ASN A 192 -1.48 -9.13 -0.91
C ASN A 192 -0.74 -7.82 -1.20
N ILE A 193 -0.86 -7.31 -2.43
CA ILE A 193 -0.41 -5.96 -2.81
C ILE A 193 -1.63 -5.05 -2.74
N ALA A 194 -1.60 -4.02 -1.91
CA ALA A 194 -2.63 -2.99 -1.88
C ALA A 194 -2.21 -1.80 -2.74
N LEU A 195 -3.08 -1.36 -3.65
CA LEU A 195 -2.93 -0.16 -4.46
C LEU A 195 -4.04 0.81 -4.09
N GLY A 196 -3.68 1.99 -3.58
CA GLY A 196 -4.64 3.03 -3.24
C GLY A 196 -4.32 4.34 -3.91
N ILE A 197 -5.36 5.08 -4.31
CA ILE A 197 -5.25 6.53 -4.50
C ILE A 197 -5.84 7.18 -3.24
N GLY A 198 -5.13 8.14 -2.66
CA GLY A 198 -5.64 8.91 -1.52
C GLY A 198 -7.01 9.52 -1.86
N ASN A 199 -7.95 9.51 -0.92
CA ASN A 199 -9.32 10.01 -1.13
C ASN A 199 -9.30 11.40 -1.77
N VAL A 200 -9.65 11.48 -3.07
CA VAL A 200 -9.98 12.73 -3.72
C VAL A 200 -11.50 12.81 -3.69
N SER A 201 -12.04 13.70 -2.86
CA SER A 201 -13.42 14.15 -3.02
C SER A 201 -13.48 14.94 -4.32
N ALA A 202 -13.67 14.25 -5.44
CA ALA A 202 -13.80 14.84 -6.75
C ALA A 202 -15.29 15.00 -7.07
N PRO A 203 -15.70 16.10 -7.71
CA PRO A 203 -17.04 16.21 -8.31
C PRO A 203 -17.27 15.06 -9.31
N PRO A 204 -18.54 14.76 -9.66
CA PRO A 204 -18.86 13.75 -10.65
C PRO A 204 -18.06 13.99 -11.93
N LEU A 205 -17.22 13.01 -12.26
CA LEU A 205 -16.34 13.07 -13.42
C LEU A 205 -17.15 12.97 -14.71
N SER A 206 -16.74 13.70 -15.75
CA SER A 206 -17.28 13.48 -17.10
C SER A 206 -16.95 12.06 -17.56
N GLU A 207 -17.76 11.48 -18.44
CA GLU A 207 -17.51 10.14 -19.02
C GLU A 207 -16.10 10.01 -19.61
N GLU A 208 -15.63 11.06 -20.29
CA GLU A 208 -14.26 11.10 -20.84
C GLU A 208 -13.19 11.06 -19.74
N SER A 209 -13.44 11.71 -18.60
CA SER A 209 -12.54 11.70 -17.44
C SER A 209 -12.55 10.33 -16.74
N LYS A 210 -13.72 9.69 -16.61
CA LYS A 210 -13.84 8.33 -16.07
C LYS A 210 -13.02 7.34 -16.91
N MET A 211 -13.18 7.36 -18.23
CA MET A 211 -12.42 6.51 -19.14
C MET A 211 -10.93 6.80 -19.11
N GLY A 212 -10.53 8.09 -19.03
CA GLY A 212 -9.13 8.48 -18.87
C GLY A 212 -8.50 7.93 -17.58
N ILE A 213 -9.23 7.99 -16.46
CA ILE A 213 -8.76 7.43 -15.19
C ILE A 213 -8.67 5.90 -15.27
N ILE A 214 -9.70 5.23 -15.79
CA ILE A 214 -9.71 3.77 -15.95
C ILE A 214 -8.50 3.33 -16.79
N PHE A 215 -8.25 3.99 -17.92
CA PHE A 215 -7.13 3.67 -18.79
C PHE A 215 -5.76 3.89 -18.13
N ASN A 216 -5.57 5.03 -17.46
CA ASN A 216 -4.36 5.30 -16.69
C ASN A 216 -4.14 4.28 -15.57
N CYS A 217 -5.24 3.88 -14.93
CA CYS A 217 -5.22 2.86 -13.90
C CYS A 217 -4.70 1.53 -14.47
N GLN A 218 -5.28 1.04 -15.56
CA GLN A 218 -4.87 -0.21 -16.21
C GLN A 218 -3.38 -0.22 -16.60
N LEU A 219 -2.87 0.88 -17.14
CA LEU A 219 -1.47 0.98 -17.55
C LEU A 219 -0.50 1.01 -16.38
N LEU A 220 -0.83 1.78 -15.33
CA LEU A 220 -0.02 1.80 -14.12
C LEU A 220 -0.02 0.42 -13.45
N LEU A 221 -1.18 -0.24 -13.40
CA LEU A 221 -1.29 -1.60 -12.86
C LEU A 221 -0.39 -2.58 -13.62
N LYS A 222 -0.44 -2.56 -14.96
CA LYS A 222 0.42 -3.40 -15.80
C LYS A 222 1.90 -3.15 -15.52
N LYS A 223 2.30 -1.87 -15.46
CA LYS A 223 3.69 -1.49 -15.18
C LYS A 223 4.16 -1.95 -13.80
N VAL A 224 3.34 -1.76 -12.77
CA VAL A 224 3.64 -2.24 -11.40
C VAL A 224 3.87 -3.75 -11.39
N VAL A 225 3.02 -4.51 -12.06
CA VAL A 225 3.17 -5.97 -12.15
C VAL A 225 4.45 -6.36 -12.90
N ASP A 226 4.73 -5.74 -14.03
CA ASP A 226 5.95 -5.99 -14.81
C ASP A 226 7.21 -5.68 -13.97
N ASP A 227 7.24 -4.53 -13.27
CA ASP A 227 8.35 -4.13 -12.40
C ASP A 227 8.55 -5.08 -11.21
N MET A 228 7.46 -5.56 -10.61
CA MET A 228 7.53 -6.53 -9.52
C MET A 228 8.14 -7.86 -9.96
N LEU A 229 7.83 -8.31 -11.17
CA LEU A 229 8.40 -9.53 -11.75
C LEU A 229 9.88 -9.36 -12.10
N GLU A 230 10.27 -8.20 -12.64
CA GLU A 230 11.68 -7.88 -12.89
C GLU A 230 12.49 -7.83 -11.58
N LEU A 231 11.96 -7.17 -10.55
CA LEU A 231 12.56 -7.10 -9.22
C LEU A 231 12.73 -8.48 -8.59
N GLY A 232 11.69 -9.33 -8.67
CA GLY A 232 11.71 -10.71 -8.16
C GLY A 232 12.77 -11.59 -8.83
N ASN A 233 13.08 -11.34 -10.11
CA ASN A 233 14.11 -12.08 -10.83
C ASN A 233 15.55 -11.63 -10.49
N SER A 234 15.74 -10.40 -10.00
CA SER A 234 17.06 -9.81 -9.78
C SER A 234 17.72 -10.16 -8.44
N ARG A 235 16.96 -10.58 -7.41
CA ARG A 235 17.47 -10.75 -6.03
C ARG A 235 17.55 -12.23 -5.63
N HIS A 236 18.78 -12.75 -5.56
CA HIS A 236 19.20 -13.91 -4.74
C HIS A 236 18.82 -15.34 -5.18
N GLY A 237 18.37 -15.57 -6.41
CA GLY A 237 18.20 -16.94 -6.93
C GLY A 237 17.07 -17.77 -6.30
N ALA A 238 16.49 -17.31 -5.19
CA ALA A 238 15.21 -17.75 -4.68
C ALA A 238 14.11 -16.93 -5.36
N ARG A 239 13.48 -17.52 -6.39
CA ARG A 239 12.33 -16.92 -7.08
C ARG A 239 11.13 -16.93 -6.13
N VAL A 240 10.99 -15.88 -5.33
CA VAL A 240 9.74 -15.63 -4.59
C VAL A 240 8.81 -14.93 -5.57
N ILE A 241 8.24 -15.70 -6.50
CA ILE A 241 7.06 -15.22 -7.20
C ILE A 241 5.92 -15.45 -6.22
N PRO A 242 5.21 -14.39 -5.86
CA PRO A 242 4.13 -14.54 -4.92
C PRO A 242 3.05 -15.49 -5.45
N ASP A 243 2.54 -16.37 -4.59
CA ASP A 243 1.43 -17.29 -4.90
C ASP A 243 0.08 -16.56 -5.07
N PHE A 244 0.07 -15.22 -5.09
CA PHE A 244 -1.16 -14.43 -5.15
C PHE A 244 -1.51 -14.00 -6.57
N ILE A 245 -2.80 -14.12 -6.85
CA ILE A 245 -3.40 -13.81 -8.15
C ILE A 245 -4.08 -12.42 -8.12
N PHE A 246 -4.28 -11.84 -6.93
CA PHE A 246 -5.01 -10.58 -6.73
C PHE A 246 -4.11 -9.38 -6.44
N LEU A 247 -4.45 -8.27 -7.08
CA LEU A 247 -4.03 -6.91 -6.76
C LEU A 247 -5.17 -6.28 -5.98
N THR A 248 -4.97 -6.09 -4.68
CA THR A 248 -5.99 -5.48 -3.83
C THR A 248 -6.03 -3.98 -4.10
N THR A 249 -7.21 -3.41 -4.34
CA THR A 249 -7.35 -1.99 -4.66
C THR A 249 -8.19 -1.23 -3.66
N THR A 250 -8.01 0.09 -3.61
CA THR A 250 -8.92 0.98 -2.87
C THR A 250 -9.24 2.21 -3.71
N GLY A 251 -10.50 2.65 -3.67
CA GLY A 251 -10.92 3.92 -4.24
C GLY A 251 -11.31 3.76 -5.72
N PRO A 252 -10.90 4.68 -6.62
CA PRO A 252 -11.39 4.68 -7.99
C PRO A 252 -11.00 3.44 -8.80
N TRP A 253 -10.03 2.66 -8.31
CA TRP A 253 -9.57 1.41 -8.91
C TRP A 253 -10.55 0.26 -8.83
N ASP A 254 -11.50 0.34 -7.89
CA ASP A 254 -12.46 -0.73 -7.64
C ASP A 254 -13.40 -0.94 -8.84
N VAL A 255 -13.50 0.07 -9.71
CA VAL A 255 -14.14 -0.04 -11.03
C VAL A 255 -13.56 -1.16 -11.90
N LEU A 256 -12.25 -1.42 -11.82
CA LEU A 256 -11.59 -2.43 -12.64
C LEU A 256 -12.07 -3.84 -12.28
N PHE A 257 -12.44 -4.07 -11.03
CA PHE A 257 -13.02 -5.34 -10.61
C PHE A 257 -14.42 -5.55 -11.14
N TRP A 258 -15.27 -4.53 -11.08
CA TRP A 258 -16.61 -4.61 -11.66
C TRP A 258 -16.55 -4.80 -13.17
N MET A 259 -15.59 -4.15 -13.85
CA MET A 259 -15.31 -4.37 -15.27
C MET A 259 -14.67 -5.73 -15.60
N LYS A 260 -14.43 -6.60 -14.62
CA LYS A 260 -13.71 -7.87 -14.79
C LYS A 260 -12.36 -7.68 -15.52
N PHE A 261 -11.66 -6.57 -15.25
CA PHE A 261 -10.38 -6.27 -15.91
C PHE A 261 -9.27 -7.18 -15.40
N ALA A 262 -8.74 -8.06 -16.24
CA ALA A 262 -7.54 -8.83 -15.92
C ALA A 262 -6.36 -8.34 -16.77
N THR A 263 -5.17 -8.26 -16.17
CA THR A 263 -3.93 -8.03 -16.92
C THR A 263 -3.10 -9.29 -16.94
N SER A 264 -2.31 -9.48 -17.99
CA SER A 264 -1.39 -10.61 -18.08
C SER A 264 0.05 -10.18 -18.30
N THR A 265 0.95 -10.93 -17.69
CA THR A 265 2.39 -10.74 -17.83
C THR A 265 3.04 -12.02 -18.34
N LYS A 266 4.09 -11.85 -19.15
CA LYS A 266 4.89 -12.98 -19.65
C LYS A 266 6.03 -13.21 -18.69
N HIS A 267 6.02 -14.35 -18.01
CA HIS A 267 7.06 -14.75 -17.10
C HIS A 267 7.83 -15.96 -17.66
N ILE A 268 9.16 -15.93 -17.63
CA ILE A 268 9.99 -17.05 -18.08
C ILE A 268 10.40 -17.89 -16.86
N THR A 269 9.65 -18.97 -16.62
CA THR A 269 9.99 -19.94 -15.57
C THR A 269 10.66 -21.16 -16.21
N GLN A 270 11.92 -21.44 -15.83
CA GLN A 270 12.67 -22.59 -16.37
C GLN A 270 12.75 -22.63 -17.92
N ASN A 271 12.99 -21.49 -18.56
CA ASN A 271 12.98 -21.32 -20.03
C ASN A 271 11.65 -21.59 -20.72
N ILE A 272 10.56 -21.77 -19.97
CA ILE A 272 9.21 -21.91 -20.51
C ILE A 272 8.50 -20.56 -20.32
N PRO A 273 8.12 -19.86 -21.41
CA PRO A 273 7.31 -18.66 -21.30
C PRO A 273 5.93 -19.04 -20.77
N ARG A 274 5.57 -18.50 -19.62
CA ARG A 274 4.26 -18.64 -18.99
C ARG A 274 3.55 -17.31 -19.02
N ARG A 275 2.25 -17.33 -19.28
CA ARG A 275 1.39 -16.15 -19.12
C ARG A 275 0.78 -16.23 -17.72
N CYS A 276 1.01 -15.20 -16.92
CA CYS A 276 0.42 -15.07 -15.59
C CYS A 276 -0.71 -14.04 -15.69
N PHE A 277 -1.89 -14.35 -15.16
CA PHE A 277 -3.00 -13.40 -15.10
C PHE A 277 -3.09 -12.83 -13.69
N TRP A 278 -3.37 -11.53 -13.64
CA TRP A 278 -3.51 -10.74 -12.43
C TRP A 278 -4.89 -10.12 -12.43
N TYR A 279 -5.55 -10.29 -11.30
CA TYR A 279 -6.94 -9.92 -11.11
C TYR A 279 -7.00 -8.76 -10.12
N VAL A 280 -7.88 -7.80 -10.36
CA VAL A 280 -8.08 -6.68 -9.44
C VAL A 280 -9.17 -7.06 -8.45
N MET A 281 -8.95 -6.84 -7.16
CA MET A 281 -9.97 -7.10 -6.14
C MET A 281 -10.05 -5.91 -5.18
N PRO A 282 -11.21 -5.26 -5.04
CA PRO A 282 -11.42 -4.24 -4.05
C PRO A 282 -11.07 -4.77 -2.67
N HIS A 283 -10.42 -3.93 -1.90
CA HIS A 283 -10.09 -4.25 -0.54
C HIS A 283 -11.40 -4.57 0.22
N PRO A 284 -11.51 -5.70 0.96
CA PRO A 284 -12.77 -6.11 1.59
C PRO A 284 -13.42 -5.06 2.50
N MET A 285 -12.61 -4.21 3.16
CA MET A 285 -13.11 -3.06 3.92
C MET A 285 -13.77 -1.99 3.08
N VAL A 286 -13.28 -1.73 1.87
CA VAL A 286 -13.90 -0.76 0.97
C VAL A 286 -15.25 -1.32 0.50
N VAL A 287 -15.31 -2.60 0.15
CA VAL A 287 -16.58 -3.29 -0.17
C VAL A 287 -17.57 -3.21 1.00
N CYS A 288 -17.10 -3.47 2.23
CA CYS A 288 -17.95 -3.39 3.43
C CYS A 288 -18.45 -1.96 3.68
N ARG A 289 -17.58 -0.95 3.50
CA ARG A 289 -17.93 0.46 3.64
C ARG A 289 -19.00 0.86 2.62
N ASP A 290 -18.80 0.50 1.36
CA ASP A 290 -19.72 0.79 0.25
C ASP A 290 -21.06 0.07 0.45
N ALA A 291 -21.04 -1.17 0.93
CA ALA A 291 -22.23 -1.93 1.27
C ALA A 291 -23.09 -1.20 2.31
N VAL A 292 -22.47 -0.75 3.41
CA VAL A 292 -23.17 0.00 4.47
C VAL A 292 -23.62 1.36 3.97
N PHE A 293 -22.81 2.07 3.18
CA PHE A 293 -23.19 3.36 2.59
C PHE A 293 -24.44 3.23 1.71
N ARG A 294 -24.49 2.25 0.81
CA ARG A 294 -25.64 2.00 -0.07
C ARG A 294 -26.87 1.56 0.70
N ALA A 295 -26.70 0.74 1.73
CA ALA A 295 -27.80 0.37 2.62
C ALA A 295 -28.39 1.60 3.34
N CYS A 296 -27.53 2.49 3.85
CA CYS A 296 -27.95 3.77 4.42
C CYS A 296 -28.67 4.66 3.40
N GLU A 297 -28.14 4.78 2.17
CA GLU A 297 -28.75 5.59 1.11
C GLU A 297 -30.14 5.08 0.76
N LYS A 298 -30.32 3.75 0.66
CA LYS A 298 -31.62 3.14 0.36
C LYS A 298 -32.64 3.32 1.48
N LEU A 299 -32.22 3.16 2.75
CA LEU A 299 -33.13 3.17 3.90
C LEU A 299 -33.43 4.57 4.43
N PHE A 300 -32.43 5.45 4.42
CA PHE A 300 -32.47 6.76 5.06
C PHE A 300 -32.38 7.93 4.06
N GLY A 301 -32.07 7.65 2.79
CA GLY A 301 -31.83 8.66 1.77
C GLY A 301 -30.37 9.10 1.69
N GLN A 302 -29.99 9.60 0.51
CA GLN A 302 -28.61 9.97 0.17
C GLN A 302 -27.99 10.99 1.15
N GLN A 303 -28.73 12.02 1.56
CA GLN A 303 -28.21 13.05 2.45
C GLN A 303 -27.89 12.52 3.86
N ALA A 304 -28.71 11.59 4.37
CA ALA A 304 -28.44 10.94 5.64
C ALA A 304 -27.21 10.03 5.54
N ALA A 305 -27.08 9.27 4.45
CA ALA A 305 -25.90 8.45 4.20
C ALA A 305 -24.60 9.29 4.15
N ILE A 306 -24.59 10.38 3.39
CA ILE A 306 -23.45 11.31 3.34
C ILE A 306 -23.14 11.85 4.75
N GLY A 307 -24.15 12.31 5.49
CA GLY A 307 -23.96 12.83 6.85
C GLY A 307 -23.47 11.78 7.87
N ILE A 308 -23.71 10.49 7.65
CA ILE A 308 -23.16 9.40 8.47
C ILE A 308 -21.68 9.21 8.17
N PHE A 309 -21.29 9.23 6.89
CA PHE A 309 -19.93 8.88 6.45
C PHE A 309 -18.95 10.06 6.42
N ASP A 310 -19.41 11.30 6.26
CA ASP A 310 -18.56 12.51 6.33
C ASP A 310 -17.95 12.72 7.72
N ARG A 311 -18.59 12.17 8.76
CA ARG A 311 -18.12 12.23 10.15
C ARG A 311 -17.16 11.09 10.51
N GLY A 312 -17.06 10.07 9.66
CA GLY A 312 -16.15 8.94 9.83
C GLY A 312 -14.78 9.25 9.25
N VAL A 313 -13.85 9.70 10.09
CA VAL A 313 -12.42 9.71 9.74
C VAL A 313 -12.00 8.27 9.45
N ASP A 314 -11.23 8.07 8.37
CA ASP A 314 -10.70 6.79 7.87
C ASP A 314 -10.62 5.72 8.96
N CYS A 315 -11.57 4.79 8.96
CA CYS A 315 -11.58 3.70 9.94
C CYS A 315 -10.26 2.95 9.83
N ALA A 316 -9.50 2.92 10.93
CA ALA A 316 -8.26 2.15 11.02
C ALA A 316 -8.50 0.74 10.48
N PHE A 317 -7.57 0.27 9.64
CA PHE A 317 -7.57 -1.00 8.87
C PHE A 317 -7.57 -2.28 9.74
N SER A 318 -8.50 -2.38 10.70
CA SER A 318 -8.69 -3.51 11.60
C SER A 318 -9.86 -4.34 11.12
N SER A 319 -9.71 -5.03 9.98
CA SER A 319 -10.77 -5.93 9.51
C SER A 319 -10.49 -7.40 9.84
N LEU A 320 -11.56 -8.11 10.21
CA LEU A 320 -11.60 -9.56 10.37
C LEU A 320 -11.30 -10.33 9.07
N LEU A 321 -11.40 -9.67 7.92
CA LEU A 321 -11.22 -10.22 6.56
C LEU A 321 -9.79 -10.08 6.00
N HIS A 322 -8.93 -9.22 6.57
CA HIS A 322 -7.67 -8.76 5.95
C HIS A 322 -6.64 -9.85 5.59
N ASN A 323 -6.75 -11.06 6.17
CA ASN A 323 -5.69 -12.07 6.10
C ASN A 323 -6.14 -13.43 5.56
N ASP A 324 -7.39 -13.56 5.14
CA ASP A 324 -7.93 -14.87 4.77
C ASP A 324 -8.87 -14.73 3.58
N PRO A 325 -8.36 -15.00 2.35
CA PRO A 325 -9.16 -15.01 1.14
C PRO A 325 -10.39 -15.91 1.25
N ALA A 326 -10.35 -16.99 2.04
CA ALA A 326 -11.51 -17.85 2.24
C ALA A 326 -12.72 -17.07 2.77
N LYS A 327 -12.47 -16.14 3.70
CA LYS A 327 -13.52 -15.44 4.43
C LYS A 327 -14.34 -14.52 3.55
N VAL A 328 -13.77 -13.99 2.46
CA VAL A 328 -14.51 -13.11 1.55
C VAL A 328 -15.60 -13.85 0.77
N LEU A 329 -15.59 -15.19 0.77
CA LEU A 329 -16.60 -15.99 0.09
C LEU A 329 -17.80 -16.39 0.97
N PHE A 330 -17.75 -16.17 2.28
CA PHE A 330 -18.82 -16.59 3.20
C PHE A 330 -19.69 -15.41 3.65
N ARG A 331 -21.00 -15.49 3.41
CA ARG A 331 -21.99 -14.47 3.84
C ARG A 331 -21.89 -14.13 5.33
N SER A 332 -21.71 -15.15 6.17
CA SER A 332 -21.62 -14.98 7.63
C SER A 332 -20.43 -14.11 8.06
N ARG A 333 -19.30 -14.21 7.35
CA ARG A 333 -18.11 -13.38 7.61
C ARG A 333 -18.32 -11.93 7.18
N TRP A 334 -19.06 -11.70 6.11
CA TRP A 334 -19.51 -10.36 5.75
C TRP A 334 -20.45 -9.79 6.81
N ARG A 335 -21.40 -10.57 7.33
CA ARG A 335 -22.30 -10.11 8.42
C ARG A 335 -21.50 -9.67 9.65
N GLU A 336 -20.57 -10.49 10.12
CA GLU A 336 -19.69 -10.16 11.25
C GLU A 336 -18.93 -8.85 11.00
N THR A 337 -18.40 -8.67 9.78
CA THR A 337 -17.62 -7.48 9.41
C THR A 337 -18.50 -6.23 9.31
N ILE A 338 -19.70 -6.34 8.73
CA ILE A 338 -20.69 -5.26 8.64
C ILE A 338 -21.13 -4.83 10.04
N VAL A 339 -21.49 -5.77 10.91
CA VAL A 339 -21.88 -5.50 12.30
C VAL A 339 -20.74 -4.83 13.06
N TYR A 340 -19.51 -5.31 12.89
CA TYR A 340 -18.33 -4.67 13.47
C TYR A 340 -18.14 -3.23 12.96
N HIS A 341 -18.31 -3.01 11.66
CA HIS A 341 -18.14 -1.70 11.04
C HIS A 341 -19.21 -0.70 11.49
N ILE A 342 -20.48 -1.13 11.55
CA ILE A 342 -21.59 -0.31 12.05
C ILE A 342 -21.39 0.03 13.53
N ASN A 343 -20.87 -0.89 14.34
CA ASN A 343 -20.63 -0.66 15.77
C ASN A 343 -19.35 0.11 16.08
N ASN A 344 -18.55 0.47 15.07
CA ASN A 344 -17.41 1.35 15.28
C ASN A 344 -17.89 2.76 15.68
N ASP A 345 -17.27 3.36 16.69
CA ASP A 345 -17.75 4.58 17.37
C ASP A 345 -18.10 5.73 16.41
N HIS A 346 -17.36 5.88 15.31
CA HIS A 346 -17.57 6.95 14.34
C HIS A 346 -18.86 6.80 13.50
N ILE A 347 -19.20 5.59 13.09
CA ILE A 347 -20.37 5.30 12.25
C ILE A 347 -21.62 5.02 13.10
N SER A 348 -21.41 4.40 14.27
CA SER A 348 -22.48 3.85 15.10
C SER A 348 -23.49 4.90 15.56
N SER A 349 -23.05 6.10 15.95
CA SER A 349 -23.95 7.15 16.44
C SER A 349 -24.89 7.66 15.34
N GLY A 350 -24.36 7.91 14.14
CA GLY A 350 -25.13 8.34 12.98
C GLY A 350 -26.14 7.27 12.54
N VAL A 351 -25.68 6.02 12.38
CA VAL A 351 -26.56 4.90 12.00
C VAL A 351 -27.64 4.66 13.04
N ARG A 352 -27.30 4.66 14.35
CA ARG A 352 -28.31 4.45 15.41
C ARG A 352 -29.36 5.53 15.40
N GLN A 353 -28.99 6.80 15.26
CA GLN A 353 -29.95 7.89 15.19
C GLN A 353 -30.87 7.74 13.98
N SER A 354 -30.31 7.47 12.79
CA SER A 354 -31.11 7.24 11.58
C SER A 354 -32.04 6.02 11.69
N CYS A 355 -31.61 4.95 12.36
CA CYS A 355 -32.47 3.81 12.67
C CYS A 355 -33.63 4.20 13.59
N VAL A 356 -33.39 5.00 14.64
CA VAL A 356 -34.44 5.48 15.56
C VAL A 356 -35.44 6.38 14.83
N ASP A 357 -34.94 7.31 14.01
CA ASP A 357 -35.78 8.22 13.24
C ASP A 357 -36.68 7.44 12.26
N LYS A 358 -36.08 6.50 11.52
CA LYS A 358 -36.81 5.65 10.56
C LYS A 358 -37.78 4.68 11.24
N ALA A 359 -37.42 4.15 12.40
CA ALA A 359 -38.29 3.29 13.19
C ALA A 359 -39.50 4.06 13.74
N THR A 360 -39.29 5.31 14.16
CA THR A 360 -40.37 6.21 14.58
C THR A 360 -41.32 6.50 13.41
N GLU A 361 -40.78 6.77 12.22
CA GLU A 361 -41.58 6.97 11.00
C GLU A 361 -42.43 5.74 10.65
N ARG A 362 -41.88 4.54 10.79
CA ARG A 362 -42.55 3.27 10.44
C ARG A 362 -43.38 2.67 11.59
N GLY A 363 -43.32 3.23 12.80
CA GLY A 363 -43.99 2.70 13.98
C GLY A 363 -43.48 1.32 14.43
N CYS A 364 -42.17 1.08 14.32
CA CYS A 364 -41.53 -0.19 14.72
C CYS A 364 -40.34 0.02 15.68
N ALA A 365 -39.70 -1.06 16.10
CA ALA A 365 -38.48 -1.00 16.93
C ALA A 365 -37.24 -0.67 16.07
N ALA A 366 -36.27 0.05 16.64
CA ALA A 366 -35.06 0.47 15.92
C ALA A 366 -34.17 -0.71 15.53
N GLU A 367 -34.21 -1.80 16.30
CA GLU A 367 -33.49 -3.04 16.03
C GLU A 367 -33.95 -3.69 14.73
N VAL A 368 -35.24 -3.57 14.39
CA VAL A 368 -35.79 -4.08 13.12
C VAL A 368 -35.18 -3.33 11.94
N ILE A 369 -35.03 -2.01 12.04
CA ILE A 369 -34.37 -1.20 11.00
C ILE A 369 -32.88 -1.50 10.92
N GLY A 370 -32.23 -1.75 12.07
CA GLY A 370 -30.84 -2.17 12.13
C GLY A 370 -30.58 -3.49 11.41
N GLU A 371 -31.44 -4.50 11.60
CA GLU A 371 -31.33 -5.77 10.88
C GLU A 371 -31.64 -5.62 9.39
N GLU A 372 -32.62 -4.79 9.01
CA GLU A 372 -32.91 -4.47 7.60
C GLU A 372 -31.70 -3.82 6.91
N LEU A 373 -31.01 -2.93 7.60
CA LEU A 373 -29.77 -2.30 7.11
C LEU A 373 -28.64 -3.32 6.93
N ILE A 374 -28.47 -4.26 7.86
CA ILE A 374 -27.46 -5.32 7.75
C ILE A 374 -27.78 -6.23 6.55
N GLU A 375 -29.04 -6.64 6.36
CA GLU A 375 -29.42 -7.48 5.22
C GLU A 375 -29.26 -6.75 3.88
N GLU A 376 -29.58 -5.47 3.83
CA GLU A 376 -29.38 -4.67 2.61
C GLU A 376 -27.90 -4.48 2.29
N ALA A 377 -27.05 -4.27 3.29
CA ALA A 377 -25.60 -4.25 3.09
C ALA A 377 -25.08 -5.63 2.63
N LEU A 378 -25.59 -6.72 3.21
CA LEU A 378 -25.22 -8.07 2.80
C LEU A 378 -25.53 -8.33 1.32
N ARG A 379 -26.69 -7.90 0.81
CA ARG A 379 -27.04 -8.00 -0.62
C ARG A 379 -25.97 -7.42 -1.54
N PHE A 380 -25.40 -6.27 -1.18
CA PHE A 380 -24.30 -5.69 -1.94
C PHE A 380 -23.03 -6.55 -1.88
N THR A 381 -22.71 -7.12 -0.71
CA THR A 381 -21.58 -8.05 -0.59
C THR A 381 -21.81 -9.36 -1.34
N ASP A 382 -23.05 -9.80 -1.55
CA ASP A 382 -23.35 -10.96 -2.39
C ASP A 382 -23.10 -10.66 -3.86
N LEU A 383 -23.45 -9.46 -4.35
CA LEU A 383 -23.08 -9.02 -5.70
C LEU A 383 -21.56 -9.01 -5.88
N PHE A 384 -20.82 -8.56 -4.87
CA PHE A 384 -19.35 -8.65 -4.87
C PHE A 384 -18.88 -10.12 -4.94
N ARG A 385 -19.42 -11.01 -4.10
CA ARG A 385 -19.06 -12.44 -4.07
C ARG A 385 -19.36 -13.11 -5.41
N HIS A 386 -20.54 -12.85 -5.97
CA HIS A 386 -20.98 -13.35 -7.26
C HIS A 386 -20.04 -12.86 -8.36
N ASN A 387 -19.80 -11.55 -8.45
CA ASN A 387 -18.88 -10.99 -9.44
C ASN A 387 -17.46 -11.54 -9.27
N LEU A 388 -16.97 -11.73 -8.05
CA LEU A 388 -15.65 -12.30 -7.79
C LEU A 388 -15.53 -13.73 -8.32
N LEU A 389 -16.56 -14.56 -8.12
CA LEU A 389 -16.57 -15.94 -8.62
C LEU A 389 -16.66 -15.97 -10.15
N GLU A 390 -17.59 -15.21 -10.74
CA GLU A 390 -17.70 -15.08 -12.20
C GLU A 390 -16.40 -14.58 -12.81
N TYR A 391 -15.78 -13.56 -12.21
CA TYR A 391 -14.55 -12.97 -12.68
C TYR A 391 -13.39 -13.98 -12.71
N LEU A 392 -13.37 -14.91 -11.75
CA LEU A 392 -12.37 -15.98 -11.69
C LEU A 392 -12.70 -17.17 -12.61
N THR A 393 -13.96 -17.37 -12.97
CA THR A 393 -14.37 -18.43 -13.90
C THR A 393 -14.33 -17.98 -15.36
N ASP A 394 -14.79 -16.77 -15.68
CA ASP A 394 -14.91 -16.20 -17.03
C ASP A 394 -13.54 -15.89 -17.66
N GLY A 395 -12.55 -15.53 -16.82
CA GLY A 395 -11.16 -15.37 -17.25
C GLY A 395 -10.53 -16.65 -17.84
N GLY A 396 -11.23 -17.79 -17.73
CA GLY A 396 -10.80 -19.13 -18.11
C GLY A 396 -11.38 -19.69 -19.42
N SER A 397 -11.95 -18.89 -20.33
CA SER A 397 -12.30 -19.38 -21.69
C SER A 397 -11.09 -19.91 -22.49
N CYS A 398 -9.89 -19.71 -21.98
CA CYS A 398 -8.67 -20.39 -22.38
C CYS A 398 -8.50 -21.68 -21.54
N ASP A 399 -9.09 -22.78 -21.99
CA ASP A 399 -8.83 -24.17 -21.56
C ASP A 399 -8.28 -24.29 -20.13
N THR A 400 -9.18 -24.38 -19.15
CA THR A 400 -9.01 -24.18 -17.69
C THR A 400 -7.90 -25.00 -17.01
N SER A 401 -7.18 -25.85 -17.74
CA SER A 401 -6.03 -26.60 -17.24
C SER A 401 -4.69 -25.86 -17.38
N GLU A 402 -4.60 -24.79 -18.18
CA GLU A 402 -3.31 -24.19 -18.54
C GLU A 402 -3.03 -22.76 -18.04
N THR A 403 -4.04 -21.98 -17.68
CA THR A 403 -3.93 -20.51 -17.70
C THR A 403 -3.85 -19.79 -16.35
N THR A 404 -4.17 -20.41 -15.22
CA THR A 404 -3.83 -19.80 -13.92
C THR A 404 -2.39 -20.16 -13.54
N TYR A 405 -1.62 -19.20 -13.03
CA TYR A 405 -0.21 -19.37 -12.65
C TYR A 405 0.02 -20.62 -11.77
N LEU A 406 -0.99 -20.98 -10.96
CA LEU A 406 -0.93 -22.11 -10.06
C LEU A 406 -1.47 -23.43 -10.64
N ARG A 407 -2.32 -23.44 -11.68
CA ARG A 407 -3.11 -24.63 -12.09
C ARG A 407 -3.81 -25.31 -10.89
N VAL A 408 -4.13 -24.51 -9.89
CA VAL A 408 -4.72 -24.95 -8.64
C VAL A 408 -6.23 -24.67 -8.72
N PRO A 409 -7.09 -25.64 -8.36
CA PRO A 409 -8.53 -25.40 -8.30
C PRO A 409 -8.88 -24.21 -7.40
N LEU A 410 -9.91 -23.46 -7.76
CA LEU A 410 -10.30 -22.23 -7.05
C LEU A 410 -10.53 -22.48 -5.55
N ALA A 411 -11.11 -23.62 -5.20
CA ALA A 411 -11.33 -24.01 -3.81
C ALA A 411 -10.01 -24.09 -3.04
N HIS A 412 -8.96 -24.66 -3.63
CA HIS A 412 -7.65 -24.73 -3.01
C HIS A 412 -7.00 -23.34 -2.90
N TYR A 413 -7.18 -22.44 -3.87
CA TYR A 413 -6.68 -21.06 -3.75
C TYR A 413 -7.26 -20.37 -2.50
N PHE A 414 -8.57 -20.50 -2.30
CA PHE A 414 -9.26 -19.97 -1.14
C PHE A 414 -9.12 -20.84 0.12
N SER A 415 -8.33 -21.92 0.09
CA SER A 415 -8.19 -22.84 1.23
C SER A 415 -9.53 -23.38 1.76
N ILE A 416 -10.49 -23.61 0.87
CA ILE A 416 -11.79 -24.24 1.15
C ILE A 416 -11.93 -25.56 0.39
N THR A 417 -12.90 -26.38 0.77
CA THR A 417 -13.22 -27.62 0.04
C THR A 417 -14.02 -27.31 -1.22
N GLU A 418 -13.91 -28.17 -2.23
CA GLU A 418 -14.75 -28.11 -3.44
C GLU A 418 -16.25 -28.19 -3.14
N GLY A 419 -16.63 -28.91 -2.08
CA GLY A 419 -18.02 -28.96 -1.60
C GLY A 419 -18.50 -27.61 -1.05
N GLN A 420 -17.65 -26.91 -0.30
CA GLN A 420 -17.95 -25.56 0.19
C GLN A 420 -18.07 -24.56 -0.95
N LEU A 421 -17.14 -24.59 -1.91
CA LEU A 421 -17.19 -23.69 -3.07
C LEU A 421 -18.48 -23.90 -3.88
N ARG A 422 -18.85 -25.15 -4.17
CA ARG A 422 -20.13 -25.45 -4.84
C ARG A 422 -21.34 -25.01 -4.02
N GLY A 423 -21.29 -25.16 -2.70
CA GLY A 423 -22.35 -24.67 -1.82
C GLY A 423 -22.52 -23.15 -1.87
N ILE A 424 -21.41 -22.42 -1.94
CA ILE A 424 -21.40 -20.95 -2.08
C ILE A 424 -21.93 -20.52 -3.45
N ILE A 425 -21.52 -21.20 -4.53
CA ILE A 425 -22.04 -20.92 -5.88
C ILE A 425 -23.56 -21.17 -5.90
N ALA A 426 -24.02 -22.32 -5.41
CA ALA A 426 -25.45 -22.63 -5.36
C ALA A 426 -26.25 -21.67 -4.45
N GLU A 427 -25.64 -21.18 -3.36
CA GLU A 427 -26.21 -20.13 -2.50
C GLU A 427 -26.44 -18.84 -3.31
N LEU A 428 -25.43 -18.39 -4.07
CA LEU A 428 -25.49 -17.16 -4.85
C LEU A 428 -26.41 -17.29 -6.07
N ASP A 429 -26.38 -18.42 -6.79
CA ASP A 429 -27.25 -18.69 -7.93
C ASP A 429 -28.74 -18.74 -7.52
N ALA A 430 -29.02 -19.11 -6.27
CA ALA A 430 -30.37 -19.10 -5.71
C ALA A 430 -30.84 -17.69 -5.29
N MET A 431 -29.94 -16.72 -5.23
CA MET A 431 -30.27 -15.32 -4.97
C MET A 431 -30.58 -14.63 -6.31
N ASP A 432 -31.71 -13.92 -6.37
CA ASP A 432 -32.05 -13.07 -7.50
C ASP A 432 -31.25 -11.76 -7.43
N LEU A 433 -29.96 -11.85 -7.78
CA LEU A 433 -29.00 -10.77 -7.64
C LEU A 433 -29.07 -9.81 -8.83
N GLU A 434 -29.55 -8.59 -8.59
CA GLU A 434 -29.52 -7.51 -9.56
C GLU A 434 -28.41 -6.50 -9.25
N TYR A 435 -27.52 -6.26 -10.21
CA TYR A 435 -26.51 -5.22 -10.08
C TYR A 435 -27.17 -3.82 -10.05
N PRO A 436 -26.76 -2.91 -9.15
CA PRO A 436 -27.14 -1.50 -9.20
C PRO A 436 -26.82 -0.86 -10.55
N ALA A 437 -27.63 0.10 -10.98
CA ALA A 437 -27.51 0.73 -12.31
C ALA A 437 -26.12 1.33 -12.56
N ASP A 438 -25.49 1.91 -11.54
CA ASP A 438 -24.14 2.46 -11.64
C ASP A 438 -23.08 1.36 -11.82
N ILE A 439 -23.25 0.19 -11.21
CA ILE A 439 -22.37 -0.96 -11.47
C ILE A 439 -22.63 -1.56 -12.86
N GLN A 440 -23.90 -1.64 -13.29
CA GLN A 440 -24.24 -2.10 -14.64
C GLN A 440 -23.61 -1.20 -15.71
N GLU A 441 -23.64 0.12 -15.50
CA GLU A 441 -22.98 1.10 -16.39
C GLU A 441 -21.47 0.82 -16.46
N LEU A 442 -20.81 0.59 -15.32
CA LEU A 442 -19.40 0.23 -15.27
C LEU A 442 -19.10 -1.10 -15.99
N MET A 443 -19.93 -2.13 -15.79
CA MET A 443 -19.79 -3.43 -16.45
C MET A 443 -20.01 -3.35 -17.97
N ALA A 444 -20.84 -2.41 -18.42
CA ALA A 444 -21.11 -2.17 -19.84
C ALA A 444 -19.99 -1.35 -20.53
N LEU A 445 -19.09 -0.72 -19.77
CA LEU A 445 -17.95 -0.03 -20.35
C LEU A 445 -17.09 -1.03 -21.13
N PRO A 446 -16.63 -0.68 -22.33
CA PRO A 446 -15.78 -1.56 -23.11
C PRO A 446 -14.49 -1.81 -22.31
N VAL A 447 -14.26 -3.08 -21.96
CA VAL A 447 -12.94 -3.50 -21.48
C VAL A 447 -12.00 -3.28 -22.66
N PRO A 448 -10.94 -2.45 -22.53
CA PRO A 448 -9.97 -2.27 -23.60
C PRO A 448 -9.35 -3.63 -23.91
N ASN A 449 -9.84 -4.27 -24.97
CA ASN A 449 -9.35 -5.57 -25.38
C ASN A 449 -7.84 -5.46 -25.63
N ASP A 450 -7.14 -6.58 -25.49
CA ASP A 450 -5.74 -6.77 -25.91
C ASP A 450 -5.47 -6.36 -27.39
N GLN A 451 -6.53 -6.00 -28.14
CA GLN A 451 -6.49 -5.42 -29.48
C GLN A 451 -6.19 -3.91 -29.51
N CYS A 452 -6.24 -3.16 -28.40
CA CYS A 452 -5.65 -1.81 -28.28
C CYS A 452 -4.11 -1.89 -28.16
N ARG A 453 -3.50 -2.65 -29.08
CA ARG A 453 -2.06 -2.70 -29.35
C ARG A 453 -1.63 -1.67 -30.38
N SER A 454 -2.54 -0.83 -30.89
CA SER A 454 -2.08 0.27 -31.73
C SER A 454 -1.12 1.10 -30.89
N SER A 455 0.12 1.24 -31.38
CA SER A 455 1.22 1.86 -30.66
C SER A 455 0.91 3.28 -30.16
N CYS A 456 -0.11 3.94 -30.73
CA CYS A 456 -0.44 5.32 -30.44
C CYS A 456 -1.07 5.55 -29.05
N GLU A 457 -1.80 4.58 -28.48
CA GLU A 457 -2.42 4.80 -27.16
C GLU A 457 -1.47 4.49 -26.00
N CYS A 458 -0.58 3.50 -26.18
CA CYS A 458 0.53 3.26 -25.26
C CYS A 458 1.50 4.45 -25.26
N GLU A 459 1.77 5.06 -26.43
CA GLU A 459 2.50 6.33 -26.55
C GLU A 459 1.82 7.50 -25.84
N ARG A 460 0.48 7.51 -25.73
CA ARG A 460 -0.25 8.57 -25.04
C ARG A 460 0.01 8.60 -23.54
N VAL A 461 0.21 7.44 -22.91
CA VAL A 461 0.33 7.33 -21.44
C VAL A 461 1.74 6.99 -20.97
N MET A 462 2.42 6.06 -21.64
CA MET A 462 3.85 5.82 -21.37
C MET A 462 4.70 6.97 -21.92
N GLY A 463 4.10 7.85 -22.72
CA GLY A 463 4.76 8.92 -23.45
C GLY A 463 5.60 8.39 -24.61
N SER A 464 6.22 9.34 -25.31
CA SER A 464 7.10 9.05 -26.46
C SER A 464 8.32 8.24 -26.03
N GLU A 465 8.87 7.46 -26.97
CA GLU A 465 10.19 6.84 -26.79
C GLU A 465 11.24 7.94 -26.71
N VAL A 466 12.07 7.87 -25.68
CA VAL A 466 13.17 8.79 -25.40
C VAL A 466 14.46 8.00 -25.42
N VAL A 467 15.41 8.46 -26.23
CA VAL A 467 16.76 7.91 -26.28
C VAL A 467 17.57 8.55 -25.16
N LEU A 468 18.01 7.72 -24.21
CA LEU A 468 18.85 8.11 -23.09
C LEU A 468 20.28 8.42 -23.57
N ALA A 469 21.07 9.07 -22.71
CA ALA A 469 22.43 9.50 -23.05
C ALA A 469 23.40 8.35 -23.39
N ASP A 470 23.09 7.13 -22.95
CA ASP A 470 23.83 5.90 -23.24
C ASP A 470 23.34 5.18 -24.52
N GLY A 471 22.35 5.74 -25.21
CA GLY A 471 21.75 5.17 -26.42
C GLY A 471 20.61 4.18 -26.15
N HIS A 472 20.26 3.89 -24.90
CA HIS A 472 19.09 3.06 -24.58
C HIS A 472 17.79 3.80 -24.90
N VAL A 473 16.84 3.10 -25.50
CA VAL A 473 15.49 3.62 -25.74
C VAL A 473 14.62 3.26 -24.55
N SER A 474 14.07 4.26 -23.87
CA SER A 474 13.11 4.08 -22.79
C SER A 474 11.83 4.87 -23.09
N ARG A 475 10.77 4.64 -22.33
CA ARG A 475 9.51 5.42 -22.46
C ARG A 475 9.55 6.62 -21.52
N GLN A 476 9.00 7.76 -21.93
CA GLN A 476 9.04 9.01 -21.14
C GLN A 476 8.53 8.83 -19.70
N LEU A 477 7.46 8.05 -19.48
CA LEU A 477 6.95 7.73 -18.15
C LEU A 477 7.97 6.92 -17.34
N THR A 478 8.62 5.91 -17.94
CA THR A 478 9.70 5.14 -17.28
C THR A 478 10.85 6.05 -16.84
N VAL A 479 11.24 7.02 -17.68
CA VAL A 479 12.25 8.03 -17.33
C VAL A 479 11.79 8.92 -16.19
N GLN A 480 10.54 9.37 -16.20
CA GLN A 480 9.97 10.18 -15.12
C GLN A 480 9.92 9.39 -13.79
N LEU A 481 9.41 8.15 -13.81
CA LEU A 481 9.38 7.29 -12.63
C LEU A 481 10.80 7.05 -12.07
N HIS A 482 11.78 6.85 -12.94
CA HIS A 482 13.19 6.70 -12.53
C HIS A 482 13.73 7.98 -11.89
N MET A 483 13.51 9.14 -12.53
CA MET A 483 13.95 10.45 -12.01
C MET A 483 13.35 10.76 -10.63
N HIS A 484 12.14 10.27 -10.35
CA HIS A 484 11.49 10.40 -9.05
C HIS A 484 11.88 9.31 -8.03
N GLY A 485 12.80 8.40 -8.39
CA GLY A 485 13.27 7.33 -7.51
C GLY A 485 12.24 6.23 -7.26
N LEU A 486 11.22 6.13 -8.13
CA LEU A 486 10.12 5.18 -7.98
C LEU A 486 10.43 3.80 -8.56
N ILE A 487 11.36 3.74 -9.52
CA ILE A 487 11.87 2.50 -10.10
C ILE A 487 13.41 2.49 -10.08
N PRO A 488 14.05 1.32 -9.90
CA PRO A 488 15.50 1.27 -9.77
C PRO A 488 16.21 1.60 -11.09
N PRO A 489 17.50 1.99 -11.02
CA PRO A 489 18.29 2.35 -12.21
C PRO A 489 18.44 1.25 -13.26
N GLN A 490 18.21 0.00 -12.90
CA GLN A 490 18.28 -1.12 -13.85
C GLN A 490 17.03 -1.28 -14.73
N SER A 491 16.00 -0.45 -14.51
CA SER A 491 14.73 -0.48 -15.26
C SER A 491 14.64 0.59 -16.35
N LEU A 492 15.73 1.36 -16.52
CA LEU A 492 16.00 2.21 -17.68
C LEU A 492 16.81 1.42 -18.69
#